data_AF-A0AAV0E0U6-F1
#
_entry.id   AF-A0AAV0E0U6-F1
#
_cell.length_a   1.000
_cell.length_b   1.000
_cell.length_c   1.000
_cell.angle_alpha   90.00
_cell.angle_beta   90.00
_cell.angle_gamma   90.00
#
_symmetry.space_group_name_H-M   'P 1'
#
loop_
_entity.id
_entity.type
_entity.pdbx_description
1 polymer ?
#
loop_
_entity_poly.entity_id
_entity_poly.type
_entity_poly.pdbx_seq_one_letter_code
_entity_poly.pdbx_strand_id
1 'polypeptide(L)'
;MDIHKVYGDIGEETMGDRKLEVEGVPECPQQNDGGNCGMYVLKIAEFLIMGMDINEIDGDDMTMYREKMTTELILYSKKRTKEMKKKQQVKTERK
;
A
#
# COMPACT_ATOMS: atom_id res chain seq x y z
N MET A 1 16.10 -2.97 14.46
CA MET A 1 17.04 -3.90 13.79
C MET A 1 16.35 -4.43 12.55
N ASP A 2 16.99 -4.34 11.39
CA ASP A 2 16.47 -4.86 10.12
C ASP A 2 16.60 -6.39 10.07
N ILE A 3 15.47 -7.06 10.30
CA ILE A 3 15.37 -8.52 10.39
C ILE A 3 15.63 -9.21 9.04
N HIS A 4 15.51 -8.48 7.93
CA HIS A 4 15.58 -9.05 6.58
C HIS A 4 16.84 -8.65 5.82
N LYS A 5 17.76 -7.90 6.44
CA LYS A 5 18.98 -7.38 5.80
C LYS A 5 18.70 -6.66 4.48
N VAL A 6 17.52 -6.07 4.32
CA VAL A 6 17.16 -5.30 3.11
C VAL A 6 18.06 -4.06 2.99
N TYR A 7 18.48 -3.52 4.13
CA TYR A 7 19.46 -2.44 4.25
C TYR A 7 20.87 -2.95 4.59
N GLY A 8 21.10 -4.27 4.47
CA GLY A 8 22.40 -4.88 4.69
C GLY A 8 23.36 -4.47 3.57
N ASP A 9 24.43 -3.77 3.95
CA ASP A 9 25.59 -3.38 3.12
C ASP A 9 25.44 -2.13 2.24
N ILE A 10 24.46 -1.26 2.51
CA ILE A 10 24.53 0.12 1.98
C ILE A 10 25.42 0.93 2.93
N GLY A 11 26.71 1.02 2.62
CA GLY A 11 27.61 1.94 3.31
C GLY A 11 27.05 3.37 3.23
N GLU A 12 27.10 4.09 4.34
CA GLU A 12 26.64 5.49 4.49
C GLU A 12 27.12 6.39 3.34
N GLU A 13 28.29 6.07 2.76
CA GLU A 13 28.92 6.76 1.64
C GLU A 13 28.11 6.75 0.32
N THR A 14 27.09 5.90 0.17
CA THR A 14 26.31 5.78 -1.08
C THR A 14 24.99 6.54 -1.10
N MET A 15 24.54 7.10 0.04
CA MET A 15 23.28 7.87 0.11
C MET A 15 23.40 9.30 -0.47
N GLY A 16 24.62 9.72 -0.86
CA GLY A 16 24.92 11.09 -1.29
C GLY A 16 24.75 12.11 -0.15
N ASP A 17 25.21 13.34 -0.35
CA ASP A 17 25.12 14.42 0.67
C ASP A 17 23.68 14.85 1.00
N ARG A 18 22.66 14.20 0.41
CA ARG A 18 21.25 14.47 0.66
C ARG A 18 20.83 13.78 1.94
N LYS A 19 20.96 14.50 3.05
CA LYS A 19 20.36 14.09 4.33
C LYS A 19 18.86 13.93 4.14
N LEU A 20 18.34 12.74 4.45
CA LEU A 20 16.90 12.53 4.58
C LEU A 20 16.43 13.30 5.80
N GLU A 21 15.60 14.31 5.58
CA GLU A 21 14.98 15.08 6.65
C GLU A 21 13.74 14.32 7.14
N VAL A 22 13.63 14.18 8.46
CA VAL A 22 12.44 13.62 9.10
C VAL A 22 11.56 14.79 9.50
N GLU A 23 10.42 14.93 8.83
CA GLU A 23 9.41 15.91 9.19
C GLU A 23 8.36 15.26 10.09
N GLY A 24 8.17 15.85 11.27
CA GLY A 24 7.05 15.48 12.13
C GLY A 24 5.78 16.10 11.55
N VAL A 25 4.76 15.27 11.30
CA VAL A 25 3.45 15.75 10.85
C VAL A 25 2.65 16.21 12.08
N PRO A 26 2.42 17.51 12.29
CA PRO A 26 1.55 17.98 13.36
C PRO A 26 0.11 17.52 13.11
N GLU A 27 -0.60 17.17 14.17
CA GLU A 27 -2.00 16.69 14.10
C GLU A 27 -2.21 15.47 13.19
N CYS A 28 -1.14 14.68 12.99
CA CYS A 28 -1.20 13.46 12.20
C CYS A 28 -2.38 12.59 12.65
N PRO A 29 -3.32 12.29 11.74
CA PRO A 29 -4.48 11.48 12.05
C PRO A 29 -4.08 10.22 12.85
N GLN A 30 -4.72 10.02 14.00
CA GLN A 30 -4.47 8.87 14.87
C GLN A 30 -5.68 7.94 14.81
N GLN A 31 -5.41 6.66 14.57
CA GLN A 31 -6.42 5.63 14.72
C GLN A 31 -6.75 5.41 16.21
N ASN A 32 -8.02 5.25 16.56
CA ASN A 32 -8.50 5.10 17.94
C ASN A 32 -9.00 3.68 18.30
N ASP A 33 -8.92 2.72 17.35
CA ASP A 33 -9.36 1.34 17.55
C ASP A 33 -8.21 0.31 17.41
N GLY A 34 -8.41 -0.90 17.91
CA GLY A 34 -7.37 -1.95 17.91
C GLY A 34 -7.30 -2.84 16.67
N GLY A 35 -8.19 -2.67 15.68
CA GLY A 35 -8.41 -3.64 14.59
C GLY A 35 -8.23 -3.09 13.17
N ASN A 36 -8.09 -1.78 12.99
CA ASN A 36 -7.97 -1.14 11.68
C ASN A 36 -6.56 -0.59 11.36
N CYS A 37 -5.53 -0.84 12.16
CA CYS A 37 -4.20 -0.25 11.97
C CYS A 37 -3.60 -0.48 10.57
N GLY A 38 -3.75 -1.69 10.04
CA GLY A 38 -3.33 -1.99 8.66
C GLY A 38 -4.14 -1.22 7.61
N MET A 39 -5.44 -1.05 7.81
CA MET A 39 -6.29 -0.28 6.89
C MET A 39 -5.95 1.21 6.94
N TYR A 40 -5.64 1.72 8.12
CA TYR A 40 -5.27 3.11 8.32
C TYR A 40 -3.98 3.48 7.59
N VAL A 41 -2.97 2.60 7.66
CA VAL A 41 -1.72 2.76 6.89
C VAL A 41 -1.99 2.79 5.38
N LEU A 42 -2.87 1.92 4.88
CA LEU A 42 -3.24 1.90 3.46
C LEU A 42 -3.96 3.19 3.04
N LYS A 43 -4.84 3.72 3.90
CA LYS A 43 -5.56 4.96 3.65
C LYS A 43 -4.61 6.16 3.58
N ILE A 44 -3.67 6.26 4.52
CA ILE A 44 -2.63 7.30 4.50
C ILE A 44 -1.80 7.20 3.21
N ALA A 45 -1.37 5.99 2.83
CA ALA A 45 -0.61 5.78 1.61
C ALA A 45 -1.40 6.19 0.35
N GLU A 46 -2.70 5.87 0.28
CA GLU A 46 -3.58 6.30 -0.81
C GLU A 46 -3.62 7.83 -0.92
N PHE A 47 -3.81 8.53 0.20
CA PHE A 47 -3.87 10.00 0.23
C PHE A 47 -2.56 10.63 -0.22
N LEU A 48 -1.42 10.14 0.29
CA LEU A 48 -0.10 10.63 -0.10
C LEU A 48 0.20 10.40 -1.58
N ILE A 49 -0.15 9.23 -2.12
CA ILE A 49 0.01 8.91 -3.55
C ILE A 49 -0.86 9.83 -4.42
N MET A 50 -2.06 10.18 -3.93
CA MET A 50 -2.99 11.06 -4.62
C MET A 50 -2.70 12.55 -4.41
N GLY A 51 -1.71 12.91 -3.59
CA GLY A 51 -1.41 14.30 -3.25
C GLY A 51 -2.51 14.98 -2.43
N MET A 52 -3.29 14.21 -1.69
CA MET A 52 -4.36 14.69 -0.81
C MET A 52 -3.83 14.96 0.59
N ASP A 53 -4.46 15.90 1.30
CA ASP A 53 -4.12 16.21 2.69
C ASP A 53 -4.56 15.05 3.61
N ILE A 54 -3.60 14.45 4.31
CA ILE A 54 -3.87 13.35 5.24
C ILE A 54 -4.77 13.78 6.40
N ASN A 55 -4.84 15.06 6.75
CA ASN A 55 -5.72 15.57 7.81
C ASN A 55 -7.22 15.41 7.48
N GLU A 56 -7.56 15.17 6.21
CA GLU A 56 -8.93 14.84 5.78
C GLU A 56 -9.32 13.37 6.05
N ILE A 57 -8.41 12.55 6.59
CA ILE A 57 -8.70 11.16 6.94
C ILE A 57 -9.59 11.10 8.19
N ASP A 58 -10.85 10.73 7.99
CA ASP A 58 -11.77 10.39 9.06
C ASP A 58 -11.57 8.93 9.51
N GLY A 59 -11.43 8.71 10.82
CA GLY A 59 -11.30 7.39 11.42
C GLY A 59 -12.58 6.56 11.37
N ASP A 60 -13.76 7.21 11.30
CA ASP A 60 -15.06 6.54 11.31
C ASP A 60 -15.39 5.84 9.98
N ASP A 61 -14.65 6.14 8.90
CA ASP A 61 -14.85 5.59 7.54
C ASP A 61 -14.15 4.24 7.28
N MET A 62 -13.47 3.66 8.28
CA MET A 62 -12.62 2.47 8.04
C MET A 62 -13.40 1.21 7.62
N THR A 63 -14.68 1.09 8.00
CA THR A 63 -15.54 -0.03 7.57
C THR A 63 -15.81 0.03 6.07
N MET A 64 -16.25 1.17 5.55
CA MET A 64 -16.50 1.33 4.11
C MET A 64 -15.21 1.23 3.31
N TYR A 65 -14.10 1.73 3.86
CA TYR A 65 -12.80 1.58 3.24
C TYR A 65 -12.37 0.10 3.12
N ARG A 66 -12.61 -0.71 4.15
CA ARG A 66 -12.35 -2.16 4.11
C ARG A 66 -13.20 -2.87 3.05
N GLU A 67 -14.46 -2.49 2.91
CA GLU A 67 -15.34 -3.02 1.87
C GLU A 67 -14.88 -2.64 0.46
N LYS A 68 -14.46 -1.39 0.25
CA LYS A 68 -13.85 -0.92 -1.00
C LYS A 68 -12.64 -1.77 -1.37
N MET A 69 -11.67 -1.89 -0.46
CA MET A 69 -10.43 -2.65 -0.72
C MET A 69 -10.70 -4.12 -0.99
N THR A 70 -11.62 -4.74 -0.24
CA THR A 70 -12.03 -6.14 -0.47
C THR A 70 -12.64 -6.31 -1.86
N THR A 71 -13.49 -5.38 -2.27
CA THR A 71 -14.15 -5.39 -3.59
C THR A 71 -13.12 -5.28 -4.71
N GLU A 72 -12.18 -4.33 -4.61
CA GLU A 72 -11.10 -4.14 -5.57
C GLU A 72 -10.22 -5.39 -5.69
N LEU A 73 -9.85 -6.01 -4.57
CA LEU A 73 -9.07 -7.25 -4.55
C LEU A 73 -9.80 -8.42 -5.22
N ILE A 74 -11.10 -8.59 -4.96
CA ILE A 74 -11.92 -9.63 -5.59
C ILE A 74 -11.99 -9.40 -7.11
N LEU A 75 -12.23 -8.17 -7.55
CA LEU A 75 -12.28 -7.82 -8.97
C LEU A 75 -10.94 -8.08 -9.66
N TYR A 76 -9.85 -7.66 -9.03
CA TYR A 76 -8.49 -7.90 -9.53
C TYR A 76 -8.18 -9.40 -9.66
N SER A 77 -8.51 -10.19 -8.63
CA SER A 77 -8.31 -11.65 -8.63
C SER A 77 -9.10 -12.34 -9.76
N LYS A 78 -10.36 -11.94 -9.96
CA LYS A 78 -11.21 -12.43 -11.06
C LYS A 78 -10.61 -12.07 -12.42
N LYS A 79 -10.16 -10.83 -12.60
CA LYS A 79 -9.51 -10.36 -13.84
C LYS A 79 -8.25 -11.19 -14.15
N ARG A 80 -7.34 -11.33 -13.18
CA ARG A 80 -6.13 -12.14 -13.37
C ARG A 80 -6.44 -13.58 -13.72
N THR A 81 -7.43 -14.19 -13.08
CA THR A 81 -7.83 -15.58 -13.36
C THR A 81 -8.29 -15.75 -14.81
N LYS A 82 -9.09 -14.81 -15.32
CA LYS A 82 -9.50 -14.79 -16.72
C LYS A 82 -8.31 -14.65 -17.67
N GLU A 83 -7.36 -13.76 -17.35
CA GLU A 83 -6.16 -13.55 -18.16
C GLU A 83 -5.26 -14.79 -18.19
N MET A 84 -5.09 -15.48 -17.07
CA MET A 84 -4.33 -16.74 -16.99
C MET A 84 -4.98 -17.83 -17.85
N LYS A 85 -6.31 -18.00 -17.77
CA LYS A 85 -7.06 -18.94 -18.61
C LYS A 85 -6.92 -18.62 -20.09
N LYS A 86 -7.04 -17.34 -20.49
CA LYS A 86 -6.84 -16.91 -21.88
C LYS A 86 -5.43 -17.21 -22.38
N LYS A 87 -4.40 -16.95 -21.57
CA LYS A 87 -3.00 -17.28 -21.90
C LYS A 87 -2.79 -18.79 -22.05
N GLN A 88 -3.48 -19.61 -21.28
CA GLN A 88 -3.39 -21.07 -21.35
C GLN A 88 -4.06 -21.62 -22.61
N GLN A 89 -5.24 -21.10 -22.97
CA GLN A 89 -5.94 -21.48 -24.20
C GLN A 89 -5.14 -21.14 -25.47
N VAL A 90 -4.57 -19.93 -25.55
CA VAL A 90 -3.71 -19.52 -26.69
C VAL A 90 -2.45 -20.40 -26.81
N LYS A 91 -1.93 -20.93 -25.70
CA LYS A 91 -0.78 -21.87 -25.74
C LYS A 91 -1.19 -23.27 -26.22
N THR A 92 -2.40 -23.72 -25.90
CA THR A 92 -2.94 -25.01 -26.35
C THR A 92 -3.28 -25.01 -27.84
N GLU A 93 -3.79 -23.90 -28.37
CA GLU A 93 -4.15 -23.75 -29.80
C GLU A 93 -2.95 -23.55 -30.74
N ARG A 94 -1.74 -23.34 -30.19
CA ARG A 94 -0.47 -23.18 -30.94
C ARG A 94 0.42 -24.41 -30.92
N LYS A 95 -0.04 -25.52 -30.33
CA LYS A 95 0.61 -26.84 -30.38
C LYS A 95 -0.14 -27.72 -31.37
#